data_AF-A0A355FFX5-F1
#
_entry.id   AF-A0A355FFX5-F1
#
_cell.length_a   1.000
_cell.length_b   1.000
_cell.length_c   1.000
_cell.angle_alpha   90.00
_cell.angle_beta   90.00
_cell.angle_gamma   90.00
#
_symmetry.space_group_name_H-M   'P 1'
#
loop_
_entity.id
_entity.type
_entity.pdbx_description
1 polymer ?
#
loop_
_entity_poly.entity_id
_entity_poly.type
_entity_poly.pdbx_seq_one_letter_code
_entity_poly.pdbx_strand_id
1 'polypeptide(L)'
;MRLKTIEKLCCPFDKADLQLTVITTDDTGEKVIEGFLICNECQRLYPIMKGIPIMNPDEFREFDLERPVLERWQRYLDGKTIDDTFRVVEISDIPSKTQLNVLPDASPAVKPQK
;
A
#
# COMPACT_ATOMS: atom_id res chain seq x y z
N MET A 1 -4.97 -10.80 7.39
CA MET A 1 -4.17 -10.32 8.53
C MET A 1 -5.10 -9.84 9.63
N ARG A 2 -4.97 -10.33 10.87
CA ARG A 2 -5.87 -9.90 11.97
C ARG A 2 -5.54 -8.47 12.41
N LEU A 3 -6.56 -7.62 12.60
CA LEU A 3 -6.38 -6.24 13.04
C LEU A 3 -5.58 -6.13 14.35
N LYS A 4 -5.92 -6.96 15.35
CA LYS A 4 -5.20 -7.05 16.64
C LYS A 4 -3.72 -7.41 16.52
N THR A 5 -3.30 -8.05 15.42
CA THR A 5 -1.89 -8.34 15.17
C THR A 5 -1.19 -7.14 14.55
N ILE A 6 -1.87 -6.38 13.69
CA ILE A 6 -1.35 -5.19 13.04
C ILE A 6 -0.98 -4.11 14.07
N GLU A 7 -1.79 -3.95 15.12
CA GLU A 7 -1.53 -3.04 16.25
C GLU A 7 -0.19 -3.29 16.99
N LYS A 8 0.45 -4.45 16.76
CA LYS A 8 1.73 -4.82 17.38
C LYS A 8 2.90 -4.75 16.40
N LEU A 9 2.64 -4.42 15.14
CA LEU A 9 3.68 -4.31 14.12
C LEU A 9 4.28 -2.91 14.15
N CYS A 10 5.57 -2.86 13.84
CA CYS A 10 6.31 -1.64 13.58
C CYS A 10 7.09 -1.80 12.27
N CYS A 11 7.62 -0.70 11.75
CA CYS A 11 8.47 -0.72 10.58
C CYS A 11 9.74 -1.57 10.84
N PRO A 12 10.08 -2.54 9.97
CA PRO A 12 11.27 -3.37 10.13
C PRO A 12 12.59 -2.58 10.09
N PHE A 13 12.63 -1.40 9.45
CA PHE A 13 13.85 -0.62 9.25
C PHE A 13 14.13 0.36 10.41
N ASP A 14 13.16 1.17 10.79
CA ASP A 14 13.32 2.27 11.77
C ASP A 14 12.55 2.04 13.09
N LYS A 15 11.72 0.99 13.16
CA LYS A 15 10.85 0.65 14.30
C LYS A 15 9.74 1.66 14.60
N ALA A 16 9.50 2.60 13.70
CA ALA A 16 8.41 3.55 13.83
C ALA A 16 7.02 2.91 13.62
N ASP A 17 5.99 3.65 14.02
CA ASP A 17 4.61 3.23 13.89
C ASP A 17 4.15 3.16 12.43
N LEU A 18 3.25 2.22 12.16
CA LEU A 18 2.66 1.97 10.85
C LEU A 18 1.22 2.46 10.81
N GLN A 19 0.85 3.21 9.76
CA GLN A 19 -0.52 3.55 9.42
C GLN A 19 -1.13 2.49 8.50
N LEU A 20 -2.29 1.97 8.86
CA LEU A 20 -3.03 0.98 8.08
C LEU A 20 -4.09 1.63 7.20
N THR A 21 -4.06 1.32 5.91
CA THR A 21 -5.18 1.56 4.99
C THR A 21 -5.82 0.22 4.62
N VAL A 22 -7.11 0.08 4.91
CA VAL A 22 -7.89 -1.12 4.64
C VAL A 22 -8.63 -0.96 3.31
N ILE A 23 -8.50 -1.97 2.42
CA ILE A 23 -9.18 -1.99 1.12
C ILE A 23 -10.30 -3.04 1.14
N THR A 24 -9.98 -4.26 1.59
CA THR A 24 -10.94 -5.36 1.66
C THR A 24 -10.72 -6.14 2.97
N THR A 25 -11.80 -6.50 3.65
CA THR A 25 -11.78 -7.37 4.84
C THR A 25 -12.43 -8.73 4.55
N ASP A 26 -12.29 -9.67 5.47
CA ASP A 26 -13.11 -10.88 5.48
C ASP A 26 -14.55 -10.57 5.91
N ASP A 27 -15.43 -11.58 5.84
CA ASP A 27 -16.85 -11.46 6.18
C ASP A 27 -17.10 -11.03 7.63
N THR A 28 -16.12 -11.25 8.50
CA THR A 28 -16.19 -10.87 9.93
C THR A 28 -15.75 -9.43 10.18
N GLY A 29 -15.02 -8.83 9.24
CA GLY A 29 -14.37 -7.53 9.42
C GLY A 29 -13.11 -7.57 10.30
N GLU A 30 -12.76 -8.71 10.90
CA GLU A 30 -11.61 -8.81 11.82
C GLU A 30 -10.27 -9.00 11.10
N LYS A 31 -10.31 -9.45 9.84
CA LYS A 31 -9.11 -9.68 9.04
C LYS A 31 -9.09 -8.80 7.80
N VAL A 32 -8.01 -8.06 7.64
CA VAL A 32 -7.67 -7.38 6.39
C VAL A 32 -7.23 -8.42 5.36
N ILE A 33 -7.89 -8.47 4.21
CA ILE A 33 -7.55 -9.33 3.07
C ILE A 33 -6.69 -8.57 2.06
N GLU A 34 -7.05 -7.32 1.78
CA GLU A 34 -6.26 -6.38 0.97
C GLU A 34 -6.15 -5.04 1.68
N GLY A 35 -4.99 -4.42 1.60
CA GLY A 35 -4.68 -3.14 2.22
C GLY A 35 -3.19 -2.88 2.16
N PHE A 36 -2.72 -1.85 2.84
CA PHE A 36 -1.29 -1.58 2.96
C PHE A 36 -0.98 -0.85 4.27
N LEU A 37 0.28 -0.95 4.69
CA LEU A 37 0.84 -0.27 5.85
C LEU A 37 1.85 0.76 5.35
N ILE A 38 1.80 1.99 5.88
CA ILE A 38 2.79 3.03 5.59
C ILE A 38 3.54 3.37 6.87
N CYS A 39 4.87 3.39 6.81
CA CYS A 39 5.68 3.90 7.91
C CYS A 39 5.58 5.42 8.00
N ASN A 40 5.31 5.95 9.19
CA ASN A 40 5.19 7.39 9.41
C ASN A 40 6.51 8.16 9.30
N GLU A 41 7.66 7.46 9.44
CA GLU A 41 8.98 8.07 9.38
C GLU A 41 9.62 7.91 8.00
N CYS A 42 9.95 6.69 7.59
CA CYS A 42 10.62 6.46 6.30
C CYS A 42 9.69 6.44 5.07
N GLN A 43 8.38 6.62 5.26
CA GLN A 43 7.34 6.62 4.21
C GLN A 43 7.27 5.32 3.39
N ARG A 44 7.85 4.21 3.88
CA ARG A 44 7.81 2.92 3.18
C ARG A 44 6.41 2.32 3.22
N LEU A 45 5.98 1.76 2.09
CA LEU A 45 4.72 1.06 1.93
C LEU A 45 4.93 -0.47 1.93
N TYR A 46 4.14 -1.15 2.75
CA TYR A 46 4.08 -2.61 2.85
C TYR A 46 2.69 -3.10 2.45
N PRO A 47 2.53 -3.79 1.31
CA PRO A 47 1.22 -4.28 0.89
C PRO A 47 0.76 -5.46 1.74
N ILE A 48 -0.55 -5.56 1.95
CA ILE A 48 -1.22 -6.73 2.54
C ILE A 48 -1.96 -7.42 1.41
N MET A 49 -1.52 -8.62 1.03
CA MET A 49 -2.10 -9.40 -0.07
C MET A 49 -2.61 -10.74 0.43
N LYS A 50 -3.88 -11.06 0.15
CA LYS A 50 -4.55 -12.28 0.65
C LYS A 50 -4.40 -12.43 2.17
N GLY A 51 -4.38 -11.30 2.87
CA GLY A 51 -4.20 -11.21 4.30
C GLY A 51 -2.79 -11.50 4.83
N ILE A 52 -1.77 -11.47 3.98
CA ILE A 52 -0.36 -11.62 4.34
C ILE A 52 0.33 -10.26 4.12
N PRO A 53 0.89 -9.62 5.17
CA PRO A 53 1.69 -8.41 5.00
C PRO A 53 3.07 -8.75 4.41
N ILE A 54 3.45 -8.08 3.33
CA ILE A 54 4.77 -8.22 2.70
C ILE A 54 5.69 -7.15 3.30
N MET A 55 6.47 -7.56 4.31
CA MET A 55 7.38 -6.67 5.07
C MET A 55 8.85 -7.06 4.85
N ASN A 56 9.12 -7.69 3.71
CA ASN A 56 10.46 -8.09 3.30
C ASN A 56 11.35 -6.85 3.10
N PRO A 57 12.66 -6.99 3.33
CA PRO A 57 13.63 -5.98 2.89
C PRO A 57 13.55 -5.74 1.38
N ASP A 58 13.94 -4.54 0.95
CA ASP A 58 13.78 -4.09 -0.44
C ASP A 58 14.52 -4.99 -1.44
N GLU A 59 15.67 -5.54 -1.06
CA GLU A 59 16.46 -6.47 -1.87
C GLU A 59 15.74 -7.78 -2.21
N PHE A 60 14.66 -8.09 -1.50
CA PHE A 60 13.81 -9.26 -1.74
C PHE A 60 12.44 -8.90 -2.30
N ARG A 61 12.23 -7.63 -2.70
CA ARG A 61 11.00 -7.15 -3.32
C ARG A 61 11.29 -6.76 -4.77
N GLU A 62 10.39 -7.14 -5.65
CA GLU A 62 10.48 -6.83 -7.08
C GLU A 62 9.41 -5.81 -7.45
N PHE A 63 9.83 -4.56 -7.70
CA PHE A 63 8.89 -3.46 -7.96
C PHE A 63 7.96 -3.75 -9.13
N ASP A 64 8.46 -4.36 -10.21
CA ASP A 64 7.64 -4.69 -11.38
C ASP A 64 6.53 -5.71 -11.10
N LEU A 65 6.73 -6.60 -10.12
CA LEU A 65 5.70 -7.55 -9.70
C LEU A 65 4.63 -6.88 -8.82
N GLU A 66 5.02 -5.86 -8.04
CA GLU A 66 4.11 -5.12 -7.18
C GLU A 66 3.40 -3.96 -7.91
N ARG A 67 4.01 -3.41 -8.95
CA ARG A 67 3.52 -2.25 -9.71
C ARG A 67 2.03 -2.33 -10.06
N PRO A 68 1.48 -3.43 -10.61
CA PRO A 68 0.06 -3.47 -10.98
C PRO A 68 -0.88 -3.29 -9.79
N VAL A 69 -0.50 -3.80 -8.60
CA VAL A 69 -1.32 -3.63 -7.41
C VAL A 69 -1.16 -2.23 -6.80
N LEU A 70 0.04 -1.68 -6.85
CA LEU A 70 0.32 -0.32 -6.39
C LEU A 70 -0.44 0.73 -7.23
N GLU A 71 -0.41 0.59 -8.57
CA GLU A 71 -1.19 1.43 -9.50
C GLU A 71 -2.69 1.31 -9.24
N ARG A 72 -3.20 0.10 -8.99
CA ARG A 72 -4.62 -0.10 -8.65
C ARG A 72 -5.02 0.63 -7.36
N TRP A 73 -4.09 0.78 -6.43
CA TRP A 73 -4.30 1.40 -5.12
C TRP A 73 -4.00 2.90 -5.09
N GLN A 74 -3.64 3.50 -6.22
CA GLN A 74 -3.24 4.92 -6.26
C GLN A 74 -4.32 5.86 -5.70
N ARG A 75 -5.59 5.50 -5.88
CA ARG A 75 -6.75 6.25 -5.38
C ARG A 75 -6.81 6.39 -3.85
N TYR A 76 -6.05 5.58 -3.11
CA TYR A 76 -6.02 5.56 -1.63
C TYR A 76 -4.81 6.29 -1.05
N LEU A 77 -3.99 6.95 -1.90
CA LEU A 77 -2.76 7.65 -1.49
C LEU A 77 -2.90 9.18 -1.49
N ASP A 78 -4.14 9.71 -1.55
CA ASP A 78 -4.44 11.14 -1.40
C ASP A 78 -3.61 12.07 -2.30
N GLY A 79 -3.33 11.65 -3.54
CA GLY A 79 -2.56 12.44 -4.50
C GLY A 79 -1.03 12.28 -4.38
N LYS A 80 -0.55 11.42 -3.50
CA LYS A 80 0.85 10.94 -3.47
C LYS A 80 1.02 9.78 -4.45
N THR A 81 2.25 9.37 -4.73
CA THR A 81 2.57 8.17 -5.53
C THR A 81 3.54 7.27 -4.77
N ILE A 82 3.89 6.13 -5.35
CA ILE A 82 4.95 5.24 -4.85
C ILE A 82 6.11 5.23 -5.85
N ASP A 83 7.34 5.36 -5.35
CA ASP A 83 8.57 5.24 -6.14
C ASP A 83 9.09 3.79 -6.24
N ASP A 84 10.14 3.57 -7.02
CA ASP A 84 10.79 2.25 -7.18
C ASP A 84 11.48 1.74 -5.91
N THR A 85 11.59 2.58 -4.89
CA THR A 85 12.10 2.24 -3.55
C THR A 85 10.98 1.91 -2.56
N PHE A 86 9.75 1.74 -3.04
CA PHE A 86 8.55 1.42 -2.26
C PHE A 86 8.17 2.49 -1.24
N ARG A 87 8.55 3.75 -1.47
CA ARG A 87 8.21 4.88 -0.61
C ARG A 87 7.10 5.72 -1.21
N VAL A 88 6.24 6.22 -0.33
CA VAL A 88 5.21 7.18 -0.68
C VAL A 88 5.85 8.57 -0.80
N VAL A 89 5.71 9.18 -1.97
CA VAL A 89 6.31 10.48 -2.31
C VAL A 89 5.28 11.39 -2.97
N GLU A 90 5.50 12.70 -2.94
CA GLU A 90 4.66 13.64 -3.67
C GLU A 90 4.90 13.51 -5.18
N ILE A 91 3.86 13.76 -6.00
CA ILE A 91 3.96 13.65 -7.46
C ILE A 91 5.01 14.64 -8.03
N SER A 92 5.24 15.77 -7.35
CA SER A 92 6.26 16.76 -7.72
C SER A 92 7.70 16.24 -7.66
N ASP A 93 7.94 15.18 -6.88
CA ASP A 93 9.29 14.73 -6.51
C ASP A 93 9.80 13.59 -7.41
N ILE A 94 8.99 13.16 -8.39
CA ILE A 94 9.33 12.07 -9.30
C ILE A 94 10.24 12.59 -10.42
N PRO A 95 11.47 12.06 -10.59
CA PRO A 95 12.27 12.36 -11.78
C PRO A 95 11.54 11.85 -13.04
N SER A 96 11.55 12.64 -14.12
CA SER A 96 10.70 12.52 -15.33
C SER A 96 10.74 11.18 -16.08
N LYS A 97 11.52 10.18 -15.65
CA LYS A 97 11.67 8.88 -16.30
C LYS A 97 10.59 7.85 -15.91
N THR A 98 9.79 8.11 -14.88
CA THR A 98 8.76 7.16 -14.38
C THR A 98 7.34 7.50 -14.90
N GLN A 99 7.18 8.49 -15.79
CA GLN A 99 5.89 8.94 -16.33
C GLN A 99 5.20 7.99 -17.34
N LEU A 100 5.61 6.72 -17.44
CA LEU A 100 4.91 5.77 -18.28
C LEU A 100 3.92 4.98 -17.39
N ASN A 101 2.64 5.38 -17.45
CA ASN A 101 1.43 4.61 -17.06
C ASN A 101 0.54 5.17 -15.94
N VAL A 102 0.46 6.49 -15.76
CA VAL A 102 -0.75 7.09 -15.14
C VAL A 102 -1.84 7.19 -16.21
N LEU A 103 -2.54 6.09 -16.48
CA LEU A 103 -3.81 6.14 -17.22
C LEU A 103 -4.95 6.34 -16.22
N PRO A 104 -5.77 7.39 -16.38
CA PRO A 104 -7.04 7.47 -15.70
C PRO A 104 -8.05 6.71 -16.54
N ASP A 105 -8.55 5.57 -16.08
CA ASP A 105 -9.95 5.16 -16.29
C ASP A 105 -10.19 3.74 -15.78
N ALA A 106 -10.93 3.65 -14.67
CA ALA A 106 -12.04 2.70 -14.48
C ALA A 106 -12.59 2.82 -13.05
N SER A 107 -13.46 3.81 -12.84
CA SER A 107 -14.66 3.56 -12.02
C SER A 107 -15.76 3.10 -13.00
N PRO A 108 -16.75 2.28 -12.58
CA PRO A 108 -17.50 2.52 -11.35
C PRO A 108 -17.91 1.29 -10.52
N ALA A 109 -18.40 1.61 -9.31
CA ALA A 109 -19.44 0.93 -8.53
C ALA A 109 -19.06 -0.26 -7.64
N VAL A 110 -18.85 0.03 -6.36
CA VAL A 110 -19.41 -0.81 -5.29
C VAL A 110 -20.28 0.11 -4.42
N LYS A 111 -21.60 -0.07 -4.53
CA LYS A 111 -22.56 0.59 -3.64
C LYS A 111 -22.37 0.06 -2.21
N PRO A 112 -22.54 0.89 -1.17
CA PRO A 112 -22.64 0.38 0.19
C PRO A 112 -23.90 -0.47 0.29
N GLN A 113 -23.75 -1.76 0.62
CA GLN A 113 -24.89 -2.61 0.94
C GLN A 113 -25.40 -2.20 2.32
N LYS A 114 -26.63 -1.70 2.36
CA LYS A 114 -27.49 -1.65 3.55
C LYS A 114 -28.91 -1.95 3.12
#